data_AF-A0A2G9GCH1-F1
#
_entry.id   AF-A0A2G9GCH1-F1
#
_cell.length_a   1.000
_cell.length_b   1.000
_cell.length_c   1.000
_cell.angle_alpha   90.00
_cell.angle_beta   90.00
_cell.angle_gamma   90.00
#
_symmetry.space_group_name_H-M   'P 1'
#
loop_
_entity.id
_entity.type
_entity.pdbx_description
1 polymer ?
#
loop_
_entity_poly.entity_id
_entity_poly.type
_entity_poly.pdbx_seq_one_letter_code
_entity_poly.pdbx_strand_id
1 'polypeptide(L)'
;MDKLLEFGRKAMFYVRVLSGYEERRIRSYRLQLQQRLQQAQERKAALKKVPEQIILSEVRRMVEDMQSLNKKLEETEAAIEEYFKPIDKEAEFIMKMQLEGEEKTMREMVKAMQTQALLEKAEAEKTANVQNSKAEKAANVQNSKADQQIQEPTAAEKHAQVG
;
A
#
# COMPACT_ATOMS: atom_id res chain seq x y z
N MET A 1 86.79 2.16 -77.72
CA MET A 1 85.36 2.39 -77.42
C MET A 1 84.89 1.61 -76.19
N ASP A 2 85.46 0.43 -75.89
CA ASP A 2 84.97 -0.45 -74.81
C ASP A 2 85.08 0.10 -73.39
N LYS A 3 86.12 0.89 -73.10
CA LYS A 3 86.32 1.52 -71.77
C LYS A 3 85.19 2.49 -71.40
N LEU A 4 84.60 3.18 -72.36
CA LEU A 4 83.45 4.09 -72.13
C LEU A 4 82.18 3.29 -71.80
N LEU A 5 81.97 2.16 -72.47
CA LEU A 5 80.84 1.26 -72.20
C LEU A 5 80.96 0.58 -70.84
N GLU A 6 82.17 0.23 -70.40
CA GLU A 6 82.43 -0.28 -69.05
C GLU A 6 82.20 0.78 -67.97
N PHE A 7 82.61 2.02 -68.22
CA PHE A 7 82.34 3.14 -67.31
C PHE A 7 80.84 3.41 -67.18
N GLY A 8 80.10 3.42 -68.29
CA GLY A 8 78.64 3.54 -68.28
C GLY A 8 77.95 2.43 -67.50
N ARG A 9 78.42 1.18 -67.64
CA ARG A 9 77.91 0.04 -66.85
C ARG A 9 78.17 0.20 -65.35
N LYS A 10 79.37 0.64 -64.95
CA LYS A 10 79.70 0.92 -63.55
C LYS A 10 78.87 2.08 -62.99
N ALA A 11 78.72 3.18 -63.74
CA ALA A 11 77.91 4.33 -63.33
C ALA A 11 76.43 3.94 -63.12
N MET A 12 75.85 3.19 -64.05
CA MET A 12 74.47 2.68 -63.91
C MET A 12 74.30 1.76 -62.70
N PHE A 13 75.30 0.94 -62.40
CA PHE A 13 75.30 0.12 -61.20
C PHE A 13 75.30 0.97 -59.92
N TYR A 14 76.15 2.01 -59.83
CA TYR A 14 76.17 2.91 -58.69
C TYR A 14 74.83 3.65 -58.50
N VAL A 15 74.24 4.17 -59.58
CA VAL A 15 72.93 4.82 -59.53
C VAL A 15 71.87 3.86 -58.98
N ARG A 16 71.83 2.62 -59.46
CA ARG A 16 70.88 1.60 -58.99
C ARG A 16 71.05 1.23 -57.52
N VAL A 17 72.30 1.10 -57.05
CA VAL A 17 72.59 0.76 -55.65
C VAL A 17 72.22 1.91 -54.72
N LEU A 18 72.58 3.13 -55.09
CA LEU A 18 72.26 4.32 -54.31
C LEU A 18 70.75 4.57 -54.28
N SER A 19 70.05 4.46 -55.42
CA SER A 19 68.59 4.61 -55.48
C SER A 19 67.89 3.56 -54.61
N GLY A 20 68.32 2.29 -54.67
CA GLY A 20 67.77 1.24 -53.84
C GLY A 20 68.09 1.37 -52.35
N TYR A 21 69.18 2.06 -51.98
CA TYR A 21 69.47 2.40 -50.58
C TYR A 21 68.55 3.52 -50.08
N GLU A 22 68.35 4.57 -50.89
CA GLU A 22 67.45 5.66 -50.54
C GLU A 22 65.99 5.19 -50.43
N GLU A 23 65.52 4.31 -51.31
CA GLU A 23 64.17 3.73 -51.22
C GLU A 23 63.96 2.96 -49.92
N ARG A 24 64.94 2.14 -49.49
CA ARG A 24 64.88 1.41 -48.22
C ARG A 24 64.88 2.35 -47.02
N ARG A 25 65.70 3.40 -47.07
CA ARG A 25 65.76 4.43 -46.02
C ARG A 25 64.44 5.20 -45.92
N ILE A 26 63.86 5.62 -47.05
CA ILE A 26 62.57 6.31 -47.09
C ILE A 26 61.46 5.39 -46.56
N ARG A 27 61.47 4.12 -46.96
CA ARG A 27 60.49 3.12 -46.48
C ARG A 27 60.60 2.89 -44.97
N SER A 28 61.81 2.74 -44.43
CA SER A 28 62.00 2.53 -42.99
C SER A 28 61.55 3.74 -42.18
N TYR A 29 61.88 4.96 -42.62
CA TYR A 29 61.39 6.19 -42.00
C TYR A 29 59.87 6.30 -42.03
N ARG A 30 59.25 6.00 -43.18
CA ARG A 30 57.79 6.01 -43.32
C ARG A 30 57.13 4.98 -42.40
N LEU A 31 57.71 3.79 -42.28
CA LEU A 31 57.24 2.74 -41.37
C LEU A 31 57.34 3.17 -39.90
N GLN A 32 58.47 3.76 -39.49
CA GLN A 32 58.64 4.27 -38.13
C GLN A 32 57.63 5.38 -37.80
N LEU A 33 57.39 6.30 -38.74
CA LEU A 33 56.38 7.34 -38.58
C LEU A 33 54.97 6.75 -38.46
N GLN A 34 54.64 5.76 -39.30
CA GLN A 34 53.35 5.08 -39.24
C GLN A 34 53.13 4.36 -37.90
N GLN A 35 54.15 3.67 -37.38
CA GLN A 35 54.09 3.03 -36.07
C GLN A 35 53.87 4.05 -34.95
N ARG A 36 54.58 5.19 -34.97
CA ARG A 36 54.38 6.26 -33.98
C ARG A 36 52.98 6.85 -34.05
N LEU A 37 52.45 7.05 -35.26
CA LEU A 37 51.08 7.55 -35.44
C LEU A 37 50.05 6.55 -34.93
N GLN A 38 50.22 5.26 -35.20
CA GLN A 38 49.34 4.20 -34.68
C GLN A 38 49.37 4.16 -33.15
N GLN A 39 50.55 4.13 -32.54
CA GLN A 39 50.70 4.15 -31.08
C GLN A 39 50.07 5.40 -30.45
N ALA A 40 50.23 6.58 -31.07
CA ALA A 40 49.61 7.81 -30.59
C ALA A 40 48.08 7.77 -30.70
N GLN A 41 47.54 7.18 -31.78
CA GLN A 41 46.10 7.00 -31.95
C GLN A 41 45.52 6.03 -30.92
N GLU A 42 46.19 4.91 -30.65
CA GLU A 42 45.80 3.94 -29.63
C GLU A 42 45.80 4.57 -28.23
N ARG A 43 46.85 5.31 -27.88
CA ARG A 43 46.92 6.05 -26.61
C ARG A 43 45.79 7.07 -26.50
N LYS A 44 45.52 7.82 -27.57
CA LYS A 44 44.42 8.79 -27.61
C LYS A 44 43.06 8.12 -27.44
N ALA A 45 42.85 6.95 -28.05
CA ALA A 45 41.62 6.19 -27.92
C ALA A 45 41.44 5.60 -26.50
N ALA A 46 42.53 5.14 -25.88
CA ALA A 46 42.51 4.68 -24.49
C ALA A 46 42.16 5.83 -23.53
N LEU A 47 42.81 6.99 -23.69
CA LEU A 47 42.55 8.18 -22.87
C LEU A 47 41.11 8.68 -22.98
N LYS A 48 40.46 8.55 -24.14
CA LYS A 48 39.05 8.90 -24.31
C LYS A 48 38.11 8.08 -23.43
N LYS A 49 38.46 6.83 -23.10
CA LYS A 49 37.63 5.93 -22.28
C LYS A 49 37.82 6.13 -20.78
N VAL A 50 38.92 6.74 -20.36
CA VAL A 50 39.25 6.99 -18.95
C VAL A 50 38.16 7.79 -18.21
N PRO A 51 37.65 8.93 -18.71
CA PRO A 51 36.61 9.67 -17.99
C PRO A 51 35.32 8.87 -17.82
N GLU A 52 34.90 8.12 -18.85
CA GLU A 52 33.73 7.22 -18.76
C GLU A 52 33.95 6.14 -17.70
N GLN A 53 35.14 5.52 -17.67
CA GLN A 53 35.46 4.51 -16.65
C GLN A 53 35.45 5.09 -15.24
N ILE A 54 35.98 6.30 -15.04
CA ILE A 54 35.97 6.98 -13.73
C ILE A 54 34.52 7.26 -13.30
N ILE A 55 33.70 7.81 -14.19
CA ILE A 55 32.30 8.09 -13.90
C ILE A 55 31.55 6.80 -13.56
N LEU A 56 31.75 5.73 -14.35
CA LEU A 56 31.11 4.44 -14.10
C LEU A 56 31.56 3.80 -12.78
N SER A 57 32.83 3.95 -12.39
CA SER A 57 33.30 3.47 -11.09
C SER A 57 32.71 4.24 -9.92
N GLU A 58 32.55 5.57 -10.06
CA GLU A 58 31.96 6.39 -9.01
C GLU A 58 30.46 6.10 -8.86
N VAL A 59 29.73 5.97 -9.97
CA VAL A 59 28.32 5.58 -9.97
C VAL A 59 28.14 4.20 -9.35
N ARG A 60 29.01 3.24 -9.66
CA ARG A 60 28.96 1.90 -9.05
C ARG A 60 29.15 1.97 -7.53
N ARG A 61 30.14 2.73 -7.07
CA ARG A 61 30.38 2.94 -5.64
C ARG A 61 29.17 3.59 -4.96
N MET A 62 28.57 4.62 -5.55
CA MET A 62 27.37 5.26 -5.01
C MET A 62 26.18 4.28 -4.90
N VAL A 63 26.01 3.41 -5.89
CA VAL A 63 24.95 2.39 -5.87
C VAL A 63 25.21 1.36 -4.78
N GLU A 64 26.44 0.90 -4.61
CA GLU A 64 26.83 -0.01 -3.53
C GLU A 64 26.59 0.63 -2.15
N ASP A 65 26.97 1.90 -1.97
CA ASP A 65 26.72 2.66 -0.76
C ASP A 65 25.21 2.78 -0.48
N MET A 66 24.40 3.10 -1.49
CA MET A 66 22.94 3.18 -1.36
C MET A 66 22.28 1.84 -1.04
N GLN A 67 22.73 0.75 -1.66
CA GLN A 67 22.24 -0.59 -1.33
C GLN A 67 22.58 -0.96 0.11
N SER A 68 23.78 -0.62 0.57
CA SER A 68 24.18 -0.85 1.96
C SER A 68 23.35 -0.03 2.96
N LEU A 69 23.01 1.21 2.59
CA LEU A 69 22.15 2.08 3.39
C LEU A 69 20.71 1.54 3.45
N ASN A 70 20.15 1.13 2.32
CA ASN A 70 18.81 0.53 2.28
C ASN A 70 18.73 -0.73 3.13
N LYS A 71 19.75 -1.60 3.09
CA LYS A 71 19.80 -2.78 3.94
C LYS A 71 19.82 -2.42 5.43
N LYS A 72 20.59 -1.40 5.82
CA LYS A 72 20.59 -0.91 7.20
C LYS A 72 19.24 -0.33 7.60
N LEU A 73 18.55 0.37 6.69
CA LEU A 73 17.21 0.89 6.95
C LEU A 73 16.21 -0.26 7.20
N GLU A 74 16.22 -1.30 6.36
CA GLU A 74 15.40 -2.51 6.54
C GLU A 74 15.70 -3.20 7.89
N GLU A 75 16.98 -3.34 8.25
CA GLU A 75 17.39 -3.89 9.55
C GLU A 75 16.90 -3.03 10.72
N THR A 76 16.99 -1.71 10.60
CA THR A 76 16.48 -0.79 11.65
C THR A 76 14.97 -0.78 11.74
N GLU A 77 14.26 -0.88 10.62
CA GLU A 77 12.80 -0.97 10.59
C GLU A 77 12.34 -2.26 11.26
N ALA A 78 12.97 -3.39 10.95
CA ALA A 78 12.70 -4.66 11.61
C ALA A 78 12.98 -4.61 13.12
N ALA A 79 14.08 -3.95 13.53
CA ALA A 79 14.41 -3.77 14.95
C ALA A 79 13.40 -2.86 15.67
N ILE A 80 12.93 -1.81 14.99
CA ILE A 80 11.86 -0.93 15.50
C ILE A 80 10.57 -1.72 15.66
N GLU A 81 10.16 -2.48 14.66
CA GLU A 81 8.96 -3.32 14.73
C GLU A 81 9.04 -4.33 15.89
N GLU A 82 10.20 -4.97 16.08
CA GLU A 82 10.43 -5.85 17.22
C GLU A 82 10.33 -5.14 18.57
N TYR A 83 10.83 -3.90 18.66
CA TYR A 83 10.70 -3.07 19.85
C TYR A 83 9.25 -2.67 20.16
N PHE A 84 8.40 -2.48 19.15
CA PHE A 84 7.00 -2.10 19.34
C PHE A 84 6.04 -3.27 19.62
N LYS A 85 6.39 -4.51 19.24
CA LYS A 85 5.60 -5.72 19.56
C LYS A 85 5.08 -5.82 21.01
N PRO A 86 5.87 -5.57 22.08
CA PRO A 86 5.34 -5.63 23.45
C PRO A 86 4.26 -4.56 23.69
N ILE A 87 4.41 -3.37 23.14
CA ILE A 87 3.45 -2.27 23.26
C ILE A 87 2.14 -2.63 22.54
N ASP A 88 2.23 -3.19 21.33
CA ASP A 88 1.06 -3.64 20.58
C ASP A 88 0.29 -4.73 21.33
N LYS A 89 1.00 -5.66 21.97
CA LYS A 89 0.37 -6.71 22.81
C LYS A 89 -0.35 -6.13 24.03
N GLU A 90 0.24 -5.13 24.69
CA GLU A 90 -0.41 -4.46 25.81
C GLU A 90 -1.65 -3.69 25.37
N ALA A 91 -1.58 -2.99 24.23
CA ALA A 91 -2.72 -2.30 23.64
C ALA A 91 -3.85 -3.29 23.26
N GLU A 92 -3.51 -4.43 22.64
CA GLU A 92 -4.47 -5.51 22.38
C GLU A 92 -5.12 -6.05 23.65
N PHE A 93 -4.33 -6.23 24.71
CA PHE A 93 -4.84 -6.72 25.99
C PHE A 93 -5.84 -5.76 26.62
N ILE A 94 -5.54 -4.45 26.65
CA ILE A 94 -6.44 -3.43 27.16
C ILE A 94 -7.74 -3.40 26.36
N MET A 95 -7.65 -3.47 25.03
CA MET A 95 -8.82 -3.50 24.16
C MET A 95 -9.70 -4.73 24.41
N LYS A 96 -9.09 -5.92 24.54
CA LYS A 96 -9.83 -7.15 24.89
C LYS A 96 -10.51 -7.04 26.24
N MET A 97 -9.83 -6.48 27.25
CA MET A 97 -10.39 -6.29 28.58
C MET A 97 -11.61 -5.34 28.58
N GLN A 98 -11.56 -4.28 27.77
CA GLN A 98 -12.71 -3.37 27.59
C GLN A 98 -13.87 -4.08 26.90
N LEU A 99 -13.62 -4.80 25.81
CA LEU A 99 -14.63 -5.58 25.09
C LEU A 99 -15.28 -6.64 26.00
N GLU A 100 -14.51 -7.37 26.79
CA GLU A 100 -15.06 -8.33 27.77
C GLU A 100 -15.95 -7.65 28.83
N GLY A 101 -15.60 -6.44 29.23
CA GLY A 101 -16.42 -5.61 30.14
C GLY A 101 -17.75 -5.21 29.50
N GLU A 102 -17.71 -4.78 28.24
CA GLU A 102 -18.90 -4.45 27.44
C GLU A 102 -19.78 -5.68 27.19
N GLU A 103 -19.19 -6.85 26.91
CA GLU A 103 -19.93 -8.08 26.74
C GLU A 103 -20.66 -8.51 28.02
N LYS A 104 -20.02 -8.36 29.19
CA LYS A 104 -20.64 -8.68 30.49
C LYS A 104 -21.80 -7.75 30.78
N THR A 105 -21.60 -6.44 30.62
CA THR A 105 -22.68 -5.45 30.84
C THR A 105 -23.84 -5.66 29.86
N MET A 106 -23.55 -5.97 28.60
CA MET A 106 -24.57 -6.32 27.60
C MET A 106 -25.35 -7.58 28.01
N ARG A 107 -24.68 -8.64 28.45
CA ARG A 107 -25.35 -9.87 28.93
C ARG A 107 -26.25 -9.62 30.13
N GLU A 108 -25.81 -8.80 31.08
CA GLU A 108 -26.60 -8.41 32.24
C GLU A 108 -27.82 -7.58 31.84
N MET A 109 -27.64 -6.62 30.92
CA MET A 109 -28.74 -5.82 30.38
C MET A 109 -29.79 -6.70 29.68
N VAL A 110 -29.37 -7.65 28.84
CA VAL A 110 -30.27 -8.60 28.18
C VAL A 110 -31.04 -9.45 29.19
N LYS A 111 -30.37 -9.95 30.24
CA LYS A 111 -31.04 -10.70 31.32
C LYS A 111 -32.06 -9.83 32.06
N ALA A 112 -31.68 -8.61 32.42
CA ALA A 112 -32.57 -7.67 33.10
C ALA A 112 -33.80 -7.36 32.23
N MET A 113 -33.61 -7.08 30.94
CA MET A 113 -34.68 -6.84 29.99
C MET A 113 -35.59 -8.07 29.84
N GLN A 114 -35.02 -9.28 29.78
CA GLN A 114 -35.81 -10.51 29.75
C GLN A 114 -36.64 -10.68 31.02
N THR A 115 -36.07 -10.42 32.20
CA THR A 115 -36.82 -10.50 33.46
C THR A 115 -37.92 -9.46 33.56
N GLN A 116 -37.67 -8.22 33.12
CA GLN A 116 -38.69 -7.17 33.07
C GLN A 116 -39.83 -7.55 32.11
N ALA A 117 -39.51 -8.06 30.91
CA ALA A 117 -40.53 -8.50 29.97
C ALA A 117 -41.39 -9.68 30.51
N LEU A 118 -40.79 -10.59 31.28
CA LEU A 118 -41.54 -11.68 31.93
C LEU A 118 -42.43 -11.17 33.07
N LEU A 119 -41.95 -10.21 33.87
CA LEU A 119 -42.72 -9.57 34.93
C LEU A 119 -43.88 -8.75 34.34
N GLU A 120 -43.63 -7.97 33.29
CA GLU A 120 -44.66 -7.20 32.59
C GLU A 120 -45.73 -8.11 31.97
N LYS A 121 -45.34 -9.24 31.37
CA LYS A 121 -46.30 -10.27 30.92
C LYS A 121 -47.13 -10.82 32.09
N ALA A 122 -46.50 -11.16 33.21
CA ALA A 122 -47.21 -11.68 34.39
C ALA A 122 -48.13 -10.62 35.03
N GLU A 123 -47.76 -9.34 35.01
CA GLU A 123 -48.60 -8.23 35.49
C GLU A 123 -49.75 -7.94 34.53
N ALA A 124 -49.52 -7.99 33.21
CA ALA A 124 -50.57 -7.93 32.20
C ALA A 124 -51.55 -9.10 32.34
N GLU A 125 -51.07 -10.31 32.61
CA GLU A 125 -51.93 -11.47 32.88
C GLU A 125 -52.72 -11.33 34.18
N LYS A 126 -52.11 -10.86 35.27
CA LYS A 126 -52.81 -10.61 36.54
C LYS A 126 -53.86 -9.50 36.40
N THR A 127 -53.54 -8.42 35.71
CA THR A 127 -54.48 -7.33 35.45
C THR A 127 -55.60 -7.77 34.51
N ALA A 128 -55.32 -8.58 33.49
CA ALA A 128 -56.33 -9.21 32.65
C ALA A 128 -57.23 -10.17 33.46
N ASN A 129 -56.67 -10.97 34.39
CA ASN A 129 -57.45 -11.88 35.23
C ASN A 129 -58.32 -11.13 36.26
N VAL A 130 -57.83 -10.00 36.80
CA VAL A 130 -58.62 -9.10 37.65
C VAL A 130 -59.71 -8.37 36.85
N GLN A 131 -59.46 -8.01 35.59
CA GLN A 131 -60.47 -7.45 34.70
C GLN A 131 -61.52 -8.49 34.29
N ASN A 132 -61.12 -9.73 34.00
CA ASN A 132 -62.02 -10.84 33.71
C ASN A 132 -62.90 -11.19 34.92
N SER A 133 -62.33 -11.27 36.12
CA SER A 133 -63.12 -11.50 37.34
C SER A 133 -64.02 -10.31 37.74
N LYS A 134 -63.67 -9.07 37.36
CA LYS A 134 -64.58 -7.92 37.44
C LYS A 134 -65.69 -7.98 36.38
N ALA A 135 -65.40 -8.44 35.17
CA ALA A 135 -66.39 -8.66 34.11
C ALA A 135 -67.36 -9.80 34.46
N GLU A 136 -66.89 -10.89 35.08
CA GLU A 136 -67.73 -11.97 35.59
C GLU A 136 -68.66 -11.50 36.75
N LYS A 137 -68.18 -10.61 37.63
CA LYS A 137 -69.02 -9.99 38.66
C LYS A 137 -70.02 -8.98 38.09
N ALA A 138 -69.69 -8.28 37.00
CA ALA A 138 -70.61 -7.38 36.31
C ALA A 138 -71.70 -8.14 35.53
N ALA A 139 -71.38 -9.31 34.98
CA ALA A 139 -72.34 -10.19 34.30
C ALA A 139 -73.38 -10.81 35.26
N ASN A 140 -73.02 -11.03 36.53
CA ASN A 140 -73.97 -11.58 37.52
C ASN A 140 -74.93 -10.53 38.14
N VAL A 141 -74.73 -9.22 37.89
CA VAL A 141 -75.63 -8.16 38.36
C VAL A 141 -76.67 -7.76 37.30
N GLN A 142 -76.41 -8.05 36.02
CA GLN A 142 -77.31 -7.68 34.92
C GLN A 142 -78.41 -8.70 34.63
N ASN A 143 -78.42 -9.88 35.28
CA ASN A 143 -79.40 -10.94 35.02
C ASN A 143 -80.65 -10.90 35.92
N SER A 144 -80.89 -9.79 36.63
CA SER A 144 -82.08 -9.63 37.50
C SER A 144 -82.67 -8.21 37.44
N LYS A 145 -82.90 -7.66 36.24
CA LYS A 145 -83.69 -6.42 36.04
C LYS A 145 -83.95 -6.16 34.55
N ALA A 146 -84.78 -6.97 33.92
CA ALA A 146 -85.43 -6.61 32.66
C ALA A 146 -86.74 -7.40 32.52
N ASP A 147 -87.73 -7.06 33.34
CA ASP A 147 -89.12 -7.29 33.00
C ASP A 147 -90.00 -6.23 33.69
N GLN A 148 -90.87 -5.63 32.87
CA GLN A 148 -92.09 -4.84 33.18
C GLN A 148 -92.08 -3.30 32.94
N GLN A 149 -92.97 -2.97 31.97
CA GLN A 149 -93.86 -1.79 31.83
C GLN A 149 -93.23 -0.51 31.28
N ILE A 150 -93.51 -0.07 30.03
CA ILE A 150 -94.79 0.35 29.39
C ILE A 150 -95.60 1.32 30.26
N GLN A 151 -95.49 2.62 29.96
CA GLN A 151 -96.63 3.51 29.64
C GLN A 151 -96.13 4.89 29.18
N GLU A 152 -96.52 5.26 27.96
CA GLU A 152 -96.59 6.63 27.43
C GLU A 152 -97.77 7.38 28.11
N PRO A 153 -97.83 8.73 28.14
CA PRO A 153 -98.27 9.45 26.93
C PRO A 153 -97.81 10.92 26.73
N THR A 154 -97.85 11.32 25.44
CA THR A 154 -98.30 12.59 24.84
C THR A 154 -97.76 13.99 25.24
N ALA A 155 -97.09 14.59 24.24
CA ALA A 155 -97.29 15.90 23.60
C ALA A 155 -97.32 17.22 24.42
N ALA A 156 -96.37 18.13 24.15
CA ALA A 156 -96.60 19.39 23.40
C ALA A 156 -95.39 20.35 23.41
N GLU A 157 -95.08 20.86 22.23
CA GLU A 157 -94.60 22.22 21.87
C GLU A 157 -93.29 22.85 22.40
N LYS A 158 -92.36 22.98 21.44
CA LYS A 158 -91.76 24.22 20.88
C LYS A 158 -90.77 25.11 21.66
N HIS A 159 -89.73 25.50 20.91
CA HIS A 159 -88.84 26.67 21.00
C HIS A 159 -87.86 26.69 22.21
N ALA A 160 -86.59 27.11 22.15
CA ALA A 160 -85.74 27.83 21.19
C ALA A 160 -84.28 27.37 21.46
N GLN A 161 -83.45 27.06 20.46
CA GLN A 161 -82.51 27.93 19.73
C GLN A 161 -81.51 28.76 20.58
N VAL A 162 -80.27 28.73 20.09
CA VAL A 162 -79.11 29.63 20.29
C VAL A 162 -78.05 29.15 21.28
N GLY A 163 -76.83 28.96 20.76
CA GLY A 163 -75.58 28.82 21.50
C GLY A 163 -74.57 27.97 20.78
#